data_AF-A0A7C9EIW7-F1
#
_entry.id   AF-A0A7C9EIW7-F1
#
_cell.length_a   1.000
_cell.length_b   1.000
_cell.length_c   1.000
_cell.angle_alpha   90.00
_cell.angle_beta   90.00
_cell.angle_gamma   90.00
#
_symmetry.space_group_name_H-M   'P 1'
#
loop_
_entity.id
_entity.type
_entity.pdbx_description
1 polymer ?
#
loop_
_entity_poly.entity_id
_entity_poly.type
_entity_poly.pdbx_seq_one_letter_code
_entity_poly.pdbx_strand_id
1 'polypeptide(L)'
;MRNLQTTMKKLKGVTPFQVSYLLRRETDPKRAFQLFLNPNADPDPNPKPFHYSLLSYDLIITKLGKAKLFDELEQILSKLKLETRFTPTEIIFCNIIAFYSRARLPDKALQVFDEIPSFKCLRTVKSWNTLLNGLLICREFDKLRK
;
A
#
# COMPACT_ATOMS: atom_id res chain seq x y z
N MET A 1 -3.35 13.76 -34.26
CA MET A 1 -3.47 13.38 -32.83
C MET A 1 -2.26 12.53 -32.49
N ARG A 2 -1.30 13.06 -31.71
CA ARG A 2 0.00 12.40 -31.47
C ARG A 2 -0.11 11.47 -30.27
N ASN A 3 0.13 10.18 -30.48
CA ASN A 3 0.15 9.15 -29.46
C ASN A 3 1.28 9.42 -28.45
N LEU A 4 0.90 9.64 -27.18
CA LEU A 4 1.83 9.78 -26.05
C LEU A 4 2.71 8.54 -25.83
N GLN A 5 2.34 7.40 -26.42
CA GLN A 5 3.12 6.15 -26.38
C GLN A 5 4.41 6.22 -27.20
N THR A 6 4.48 7.06 -28.25
CA THR A 6 5.62 7.06 -29.18
C THR A 6 6.80 7.90 -28.70
N THR A 7 6.57 8.88 -27.82
CA THR A 7 7.63 9.82 -27.37
C THR A 7 8.45 9.30 -26.18
N MET A 8 8.04 8.21 -25.53
CA MET A 8 8.75 7.67 -24.34
C MET A 8 9.78 6.58 -24.67
N LYS A 9 9.96 6.23 -25.94
CA LYS A 9 10.83 5.13 -26.39
C LYS A 9 12.35 5.38 -26.26
N LYS A 10 12.78 6.39 -25.50
CA LYS A 10 14.22 6.74 -25.37
C LYS A 10 14.63 7.45 -24.06
N LEU A 11 14.00 7.13 -22.93
CA LEU A 11 14.56 7.48 -21.62
C LEU A 11 14.78 6.23 -20.77
N LYS A 12 16.03 6.09 -20.30
CA LYS A 12 16.53 5.05 -19.39
C LYS A 12 15.64 4.94 -18.15
N GLY A 13 15.03 3.76 -17.96
CA GLY A 13 14.38 3.30 -16.72
C GLY A 13 13.19 4.13 -16.24
N VAL A 14 12.11 3.49 -15.81
CA VAL A 14 11.05 4.21 -15.11
C VAL A 14 11.60 4.73 -13.79
N THR A 15 11.33 5.99 -13.42
CA THR A 15 11.75 6.56 -12.14
C THR A 15 10.69 6.35 -11.05
N PRO A 16 11.04 6.42 -9.75
CA PRO A 16 10.05 6.31 -8.67
C PRO A 16 8.91 7.34 -8.77
N PHE A 17 9.24 8.55 -9.26
CA PHE A 17 8.24 9.60 -9.51
C PHE A 17 7.28 9.21 -10.64
N GLN A 18 7.79 8.65 -11.74
CA GLN A 18 6.96 8.17 -12.84
C GLN A 18 6.03 7.04 -12.39
N VAL A 19 6.51 6.11 -11.54
CA VAL A 19 5.64 5.07 -10.96
C VAL A 19 4.50 5.69 -10.15
N SER A 20 4.80 6.63 -9.24
CA SER A 20 3.75 7.33 -8.48
C SER A 20 2.75 8.05 -9.38
N TYR A 21 3.23 8.70 -10.44
CA TYR A 21 2.39 9.37 -11.44
C TYR A 21 1.48 8.40 -12.19
N LEU A 22 2.02 7.28 -12.66
CA LEU A 22 1.27 6.24 -13.37
C LEU A 22 0.23 5.58 -12.47
N LEU A 23 0.61 5.22 -11.24
CA LEU A 23 -0.33 4.68 -10.25
C LEU A 23 -1.49 5.65 -10.01
N ARG A 24 -1.21 6.94 -9.87
CA ARG A 24 -2.27 7.94 -9.67
C ARG A 24 -3.29 7.93 -10.82
N ARG A 25 -2.84 7.73 -12.06
CA ARG A 25 -3.69 7.75 -13.27
C ARG A 25 -4.40 6.43 -13.54
N GLU A 26 -3.79 5.30 -13.20
CA GLU A 26 -4.38 3.98 -13.44
C GLU A 26 -5.59 3.77 -12.53
N THR A 27 -6.78 3.61 -13.11
CA THR A 27 -8.04 3.50 -12.34
C THR A 27 -8.31 2.07 -11.89
N ASP A 28 -7.86 1.09 -12.67
CA ASP A 28 -8.04 -0.32 -12.37
C ASP A 28 -7.04 -0.75 -11.28
N PRO A 29 -7.52 -1.25 -10.13
CA PRO A 29 -6.65 -1.59 -9.01
C PRO A 29 -5.75 -2.81 -9.30
N LYS A 30 -6.19 -3.76 -10.14
CA LYS A 30 -5.38 -4.92 -10.54
C LYS A 30 -4.29 -4.50 -11.51
N ARG A 31 -4.60 -3.64 -12.48
CA ARG A 31 -3.58 -3.06 -13.38
C ARG A 31 -2.58 -2.21 -12.61
N ALA A 32 -3.04 -1.40 -11.66
CA ALA A 32 -2.16 -0.62 -10.79
C ALA A 32 -1.23 -1.52 -9.96
N PHE A 33 -1.71 -2.67 -9.48
CA PHE A 33 -0.89 -3.65 -8.78
C PHE A 33 0.16 -4.28 -9.69
N GLN A 34 -0.21 -4.69 -10.90
CA GLN A 34 0.74 -5.23 -11.89
C GLN A 34 1.80 -4.19 -12.27
N LEU A 35 1.39 -2.92 -12.44
CA LEU A 35 2.31 -1.80 -12.68
C LEU A 35 3.26 -1.60 -11.49
N PHE A 36 2.74 -1.68 -10.26
CA PHE A 36 3.59 -1.60 -9.07
C PHE A 36 4.60 -2.75 -9.04
N LEU A 37 4.20 -3.99 -9.31
CA LEU A 37 5.11 -5.15 -9.28
C LEU A 37 6.17 -5.11 -10.39
N ASN A 38 5.78 -4.68 -11.59
CA ASN A 38 6.62 -4.66 -12.78
C ASN A 38 6.69 -3.23 -13.37
N PRO A 39 7.41 -2.30 -12.71
CA PRO A 39 7.45 -0.91 -13.13
C PRO A 39 8.22 -0.70 -14.44
N ASN A 40 9.12 -1.62 -14.79
CA ASN A 40 9.87 -1.58 -16.05
C ASN A 40 9.37 -2.71 -16.97
N ALA A 41 8.89 -2.35 -18.16
CA ALA A 41 8.41 -3.31 -19.16
C ALA A 41 9.56 -4.01 -19.92
N ASP A 42 10.74 -3.39 -19.96
CA ASP A 42 11.95 -3.91 -20.60
C ASP A 42 13.05 -3.98 -19.53
N PRO A 43 13.14 -5.10 -18.80
CA PRO A 43 14.12 -5.25 -17.72
C PRO A 43 15.53 -5.28 -18.30
N ASP A 44 16.39 -4.40 -17.78
CA ASP A 44 17.83 -4.43 -18.05
C ASP A 44 18.37 -5.84 -17.73
N PRO A 45 19.21 -6.45 -18.59
CA PRO A 45 19.85 -7.74 -18.32
C PRO A 45 20.64 -7.77 -16.99
N ASN A 46 20.99 -6.61 -16.42
CA ASN A 46 21.46 -6.51 -15.04
C ASN A 46 20.53 -5.58 -14.21
N PRO A 47 19.41 -6.10 -13.69
CA PRO A 47 18.40 -5.27 -13.04
C PRO A 47 18.93 -4.72 -11.71
N LYS A 48 19.12 -3.40 -11.65
CA LYS A 48 19.31 -2.72 -10.37
C LYS A 48 18.02 -2.80 -9.55
N PRO A 49 18.10 -2.98 -8.22
CA PRO A 49 16.92 -2.98 -7.36
C PRO A 49 16.09 -1.73 -7.58
N PHE A 50 14.83 -1.91 -8.00
CA PHE A 50 13.92 -0.79 -8.14
C PHE A 50 13.44 -0.32 -6.77
N HIS A 51 13.29 0.98 -6.65
CA HIS A 51 13.27 1.68 -5.38
C HIS A 51 12.02 2.55 -5.29
N TYR A 52 10.92 1.98 -4.80
CA TYR A 52 9.66 2.70 -4.65
C TYR A 52 9.76 3.82 -3.60
N SER A 53 8.96 4.87 -3.79
CA SER A 53 8.74 5.94 -2.82
C SER A 53 7.61 5.59 -1.86
N LEU A 54 7.59 6.21 -0.67
CA LEU A 54 6.46 6.11 0.27
C LEU A 54 5.11 6.45 -0.39
N LEU A 55 5.11 7.47 -1.27
CA LEU A 55 3.92 7.84 -2.03
C LEU A 55 3.42 6.72 -2.95
N SER A 56 4.32 5.95 -3.56
CA SER A 56 3.93 4.82 -4.42
C SER A 56 3.21 3.75 -3.60
N TYR A 57 3.71 3.46 -2.40
CA TYR A 57 3.06 2.54 -1.45
C TYR A 57 1.70 3.04 -0.99
N ASP A 58 1.60 4.30 -0.57
CA ASP A 58 0.32 4.91 -0.13
C ASP A 58 -0.75 4.84 -1.23
N LEU A 59 -0.37 5.16 -2.47
CA LEU A 59 -1.27 5.10 -3.63
C LEU A 59 -1.77 3.68 -3.90
N ILE A 60 -0.89 2.68 -3.94
CA ILE A 60 -1.29 1.32 -4.26
C ILE A 60 -2.10 0.69 -3.12
N ILE A 61 -1.69 0.89 -1.87
CA ILE A 61 -2.42 0.42 -0.68
C ILE A 61 -3.84 1.00 -0.66
N THR A 62 -3.97 2.31 -0.91
CA THR A 62 -5.27 2.98 -0.94
C THR A 62 -6.18 2.41 -2.03
N LYS A 63 -5.63 2.10 -3.23
CA LYS A 63 -6.42 1.51 -4.32
C LYS A 63 -6.89 0.10 -4.00
N LEU A 64 -5.98 -0.77 -3.56
CA LEU A 64 -6.29 -2.15 -3.23
C LEU A 64 -7.26 -2.25 -2.05
N GLY A 65 -7.04 -1.46 -1.01
CA GLY A 65 -7.91 -1.41 0.17
C GLY A 65 -9.32 -0.92 -0.16
N LYS A 66 -9.47 0.10 -1.02
CA LYS A 66 -10.79 0.55 -1.51
C LYS A 66 -11.48 -0.52 -2.37
N ALA A 67 -10.72 -1.25 -3.17
CA ALA A 67 -11.23 -2.32 -4.02
C ALA A 67 -11.46 -3.65 -3.29
N LYS A 68 -11.12 -3.73 -1.99
CA LYS A 68 -11.15 -4.96 -1.17
C LYS A 68 -10.30 -6.11 -1.75
N LEU A 69 -9.25 -5.77 -2.48
CA LEU A 69 -8.25 -6.70 -3.00
C LEU A 69 -7.19 -6.95 -1.93
N PHE A 70 -7.58 -7.71 -0.90
CA PHE A 70 -6.79 -7.85 0.31
C PHE A 70 -5.58 -8.78 0.15
N ASP A 71 -5.66 -9.81 -0.69
CA ASP A 71 -4.52 -10.69 -0.96
C ASP A 71 -3.37 -9.92 -1.63
N GLU A 72 -3.68 -9.03 -2.56
CA GLU A 72 -2.71 -8.13 -3.18
C GLU A 72 -2.20 -7.08 -2.18
N LEU A 73 -3.07 -6.55 -1.30
CA LEU A 73 -2.68 -5.58 -0.27
C LEU A 73 -1.68 -6.19 0.72
N GLU A 74 -1.87 -7.44 1.14
CA GLU A 74 -0.95 -8.16 2.04
C GLU A 74 0.42 -8.40 1.39
N GLN A 75 0.46 -8.64 0.06
CA GLN A 75 1.73 -8.72 -0.68
C GLN A 75 2.46 -7.37 -0.70
N ILE A 76 1.74 -6.26 -0.84
CA ILE A 76 2.32 -4.92 -0.75
C ILE A 76 2.83 -4.65 0.67
N LEU A 77 2.08 -5.02 1.71
CA LEU A 77 2.53 -4.88 3.10
C LEU A 77 3.80 -5.67 3.38
N SER A 78 3.88 -6.91 2.87
CA SER A 78 5.08 -7.73 2.98
C SER A 78 6.29 -7.06 2.31
N LYS A 79 6.10 -6.46 1.12
CA LYS A 79 7.15 -5.65 0.47
C LYS A 79 7.52 -4.40 1.28
N LEU A 80 6.54 -3.69 1.83
CA LEU A 80 6.76 -2.49 2.65
C LEU A 80 7.53 -2.82 3.94
N LYS A 81 7.31 -4.01 4.52
CA LYS A 81 7.99 -4.48 5.73
C LYS A 81 9.49 -4.69 5.53
N LEU A 82 9.88 -5.06 4.31
CA LEU A 82 11.28 -5.23 3.91
C LEU A 82 11.96 -3.90 3.54
N GLU A 83 11.21 -2.80 3.45
CA GLU A 83 11.75 -1.51 3.10
C GLU A 83 12.57 -0.92 4.26
N THR A 84 13.81 -0.53 3.97
CA THR A 84 14.75 0.00 4.97
C THR A 84 15.10 1.46 4.76
N ARG A 85 14.74 2.03 3.61
CA ARG A 85 15.17 3.37 3.19
C ARG A 85 14.29 4.49 3.75
N PHE A 86 13.10 4.16 4.23
CA PHE A 86 12.19 5.11 4.88
C PHE A 86 11.31 4.39 5.91
N THR A 87 10.76 5.17 6.84
CA THR A 87 9.75 4.70 7.79
C THR A 87 8.36 5.07 7.29
N PRO A 88 7.42 4.11 7.16
CA PRO A 88 6.04 4.42 6.80
C PRO A 88 5.37 5.30 7.85
N THR A 89 4.52 6.22 7.42
CA THR A 89 3.75 7.08 8.31
C THR A 89 2.57 6.31 8.90
N GLU A 90 2.23 6.59 10.16
CA GLU A 90 1.16 5.90 10.90
C GLU A 90 -0.18 5.91 10.14
N ILE A 91 -0.45 6.98 9.38
CA ILE A 91 -1.69 7.16 8.62
C ILE A 91 -1.94 6.05 7.59
N ILE A 92 -0.90 5.45 7.01
CA ILE A 92 -1.06 4.32 6.08
C ILE A 92 -1.70 3.14 6.83
N PHE A 93 -1.24 2.84 8.04
CA PHE A 93 -1.80 1.75 8.84
C PHE A 93 -3.21 2.06 9.34
N CYS A 94 -3.49 3.31 9.74
CA CYS A 94 -4.87 3.74 10.04
C CYS A 94 -5.81 3.47 8.85
N ASN A 95 -5.38 3.79 7.63
CA ASN A 95 -6.19 3.55 6.44
C ASN A 95 -6.45 2.05 6.23
N ILE A 96 -5.43 1.21 6.40
CA ILE A 96 -5.55 -0.26 6.26
C ILE A 96 -6.50 -0.84 7.31
N ILE A 97 -6.34 -0.46 8.59
CA ILE A 97 -7.23 -0.85 9.68
C ILE A 97 -8.68 -0.49 9.31
N ALA A 98 -8.90 0.71 8.79
CA ALA A 98 -10.23 1.15 8.36
C ALA A 98 -10.75 0.38 7.14
N PHE A 99 -9.89 0.00 6.18
CA PHE A 99 -10.29 -0.86 5.04
C PHE A 99 -10.75 -2.24 5.53
N TYR A 100 -9.99 -2.91 6.40
CA TYR A 100 -10.39 -4.19 6.98
C TYR A 100 -11.67 -4.10 7.81
N SER A 101 -11.81 -3.04 8.62
CA SER A 101 -13.00 -2.84 9.44
C SER A 101 -14.27 -2.65 8.59
N ARG A 102 -14.21 -1.85 7.52
CA ARG A 102 -15.33 -1.69 6.58
C ARG A 102 -15.65 -2.97 5.80
N ALA A 103 -14.70 -3.89 5.70
CA ALA A 103 -14.89 -5.20 5.10
C ALA A 103 -15.32 -6.29 6.10
N ARG A 104 -15.61 -5.93 7.37
CA ARG A 104 -15.97 -6.87 8.45
C ARG A 104 -14.87 -7.89 8.75
N LEU A 105 -13.61 -7.46 8.69
CA LEU A 105 -12.42 -8.27 8.99
C LEU A 105 -11.71 -7.74 10.24
N PRO A 106 -12.31 -7.86 11.44
CA PRO A 106 -11.77 -7.33 12.69
C PRO A 106 -10.41 -7.94 13.07
N ASP A 107 -10.19 -9.23 12.82
CA ASP A 107 -8.93 -9.89 13.15
C ASP A 107 -7.77 -9.36 12.32
N LYS A 108 -8.01 -9.07 11.04
CA LYS A 108 -7.03 -8.43 10.16
C LYS A 108 -6.73 -7.00 10.58
N ALA A 109 -7.76 -6.25 11.00
CA ALA A 109 -7.58 -4.91 11.53
C ALA A 109 -6.70 -4.91 12.80
N LEU A 110 -6.96 -5.84 13.72
CA LEU A 110 -6.16 -6.02 14.94
C LEU A 110 -4.72 -6.46 14.62
N GLN A 111 -4.56 -7.44 13.71
CA GLN A 111 -3.26 -7.91 13.26
C GLN A 111 -2.40 -6.75 12.72
N VAL A 112 -2.95 -5.92 11.82
CA VAL A 112 -2.21 -4.77 11.29
C VAL A 112 -1.83 -3.80 12.40
N PHE A 113 -2.74 -3.51 13.32
CA PHE A 113 -2.46 -2.66 14.47
C PHE A 113 -1.29 -3.18 15.30
N ASP A 114 -1.27 -4.48 15.62
CA ASP A 114 -0.19 -5.10 16.38
C ASP A 114 1.14 -5.13 15.62
N GLU A 115 1.08 -5.21 14.29
CA GLU A 115 2.27 -5.23 13.44
C GLU A 115 2.88 -3.84 13.19
N ILE A 116 2.22 -2.72 13.48
CA ILE A 116 2.75 -1.35 13.23
C ILE A 116 4.21 -1.17 13.71
N PRO A 117 4.62 -1.60 14.92
CA PRO A 117 6.00 -1.49 15.38
C PRO A 117 7.01 -2.25 14.52
N SER A 118 6.60 -3.36 13.89
CA SER A 118 7.47 -4.14 13.01
C SER A 118 7.84 -3.41 11.71
N PHE A 119 7.08 -2.36 11.34
CA PHE A 119 7.41 -1.44 10.25
C PHE A 119 8.27 -0.26 10.71
N LYS A 120 8.85 -0.32 11.92
CA LYS A 120 9.59 0.79 12.57
C LYS A 120 8.74 2.04 12.76
N CYS A 121 7.42 1.89 12.79
CA CYS A 121 6.45 2.96 13.00
C CYS A 121 5.90 2.88 14.43
N LEU A 122 5.70 4.01 15.08
CA LEU A 122 5.14 4.05 16.43
C LEU A 122 3.61 4.05 16.38
N ARG A 123 2.99 3.26 17.25
CA ARG A 123 1.55 3.33 17.51
C ARG A 123 1.27 4.53 18.41
N THR A 124 0.31 5.36 18.02
CA THR A 124 -0.17 6.46 18.82
C THR A 124 -1.65 6.30 19.14
N VAL A 125 -2.21 7.26 19.88
CA VAL A 125 -3.66 7.37 20.13
C VAL A 125 -4.46 7.36 18.82
N LYS A 126 -3.87 7.81 17.70
CA LYS A 126 -4.54 7.83 16.39
C LYS A 126 -4.82 6.43 15.84
N SER A 127 -3.81 5.55 15.78
CA SER A 127 -4.01 4.16 15.33
C SER A 127 -4.91 3.38 16.30
N TRP A 128 -4.77 3.62 17.61
CA TRP A 128 -5.67 3.07 18.63
C TRP A 128 -7.14 3.48 18.41
N ASN A 129 -7.42 4.77 18.26
CA ASN A 129 -8.78 5.26 18.01
C ASN A 129 -9.34 4.72 16.70
N THR A 130 -8.48 4.55 15.69
CA THR A 130 -8.87 3.96 14.41
C THR A 130 -9.29 2.50 14.58
N LEU A 131 -8.54 1.71 15.35
CA LEU A 131 -8.88 0.32 15.66
C LEU A 131 -10.17 0.23 16.48
N LEU A 132 -10.31 1.03 17.54
CA LEU A 132 -11.52 1.07 18.39
C LEU A 132 -12.77 1.35 17.55
N ASN A 133 -12.72 2.38 16.70
CA ASN A 133 -13.81 2.69 15.79
C ASN A 133 -14.07 1.55 14.79
N GLY A 134 -13.01 0.89 14.32
CA GLY A 134 -13.10 -0.27 13.44
C GLY A 134 -13.81 -1.48 14.06
N LEU A 135 -13.49 -1.79 15.32
CA LEU A 135 -14.12 -2.88 16.07
C LEU A 135 -15.57 -2.56 16.42
N LEU A 136 -15.87 -1.30 16.77
CA LEU A 136 -17.24 -0.82 16.92
C LEU A 136 -18.05 -1.03 15.63
N ILE A 137 -17.48 -0.67 14.48
CA ILE A 137 -18.09 -0.89 13.17
C ILE A 137 -18.37 -2.39 12.94
N CYS A 138 -17.49 -3.29 13.39
CA CYS A 138 -17.65 -4.74 13.25
C CYS A 138 -18.56 -5.39 14.32
N ARG A 139 -18.94 -4.66 15.38
CA ARG A 139 -19.63 -5.19 16.59
C ARG A 139 -18.80 -6.22 17.37
N GLU A 140 -17.48 -6.07 17.34
CA GLU A 140 -16.52 -7.06 17.85
C GLU A 140 -15.78 -6.53 19.09
N PHE A 141 -16.54 -6.20 20.13
CA PHE A 141 -16.02 -5.55 21.34
C PHE A 141 -15.15 -6.47 22.20
N ASP A 142 -15.39 -7.77 22.15
CA ASP A 142 -14.68 -8.74 22.99
C ASP A 142 -13.17 -8.79 22.68
N LYS A 143 -12.77 -8.36 21.48
CA LYS A 143 -11.36 -8.30 21.04
C LYS A 143 -10.54 -7.20 21.71
N LEU A 144 -11.17 -6.28 22.46
CA LEU A 144 -10.49 -5.18 23.16
C LEU A 144 -9.91 -5.55 24.53
N ARG A 145 -10.16 -6.76 25.05
CA ARG A 145 -9.85 -7.13 26.46
C ARG A 145 -8.44 -7.72 26.69
N LYS A 146 -7.43 -7.34 25.90
CA LYS A 146 -6.05 -7.84 26.08
C LYS A 146 -5.11 -6.77 26.60
#